data_AF-A0A2N2CJI1-F1
#
_entry.id   AF-A0A2N2CJI1-F1
#
_cell.length_a   1.000
_cell.length_b   1.000
_cell.length_c   1.000
_cell.angle_alpha   90.00
_cell.angle_beta   90.00
_cell.angle_gamma   90.00
#
_symmetry.space_group_name_H-M   'P 1'
#
loop_
_entity.id
_entity.type
_entity.pdbx_description
1 polymer ?
#
loop_
_entity_poly.entity_id
_entity_poly.type
_entity_poly.pdbx_seq_one_letter_code
_entity_poly.pdbx_strand_id
1 'polypeptide(L)'
;VIESIFENRFRYIDELVKMGARIKVEGRTASIKGVDKLNATEVKATDLRAGAAMVVACLAAEGVSTVNDIYHIDRGYEFIENKFMNLGAKIRRVEDEESLIKDILT
;
A
#
# COMPACT_ATOMS: atom_id res chain seq x y z
N VAL A 1 15.86 9.60 0.95
CA VAL A 1 16.10 8.49 0.00
C VAL A 1 16.47 9.08 -1.35
N ILE A 2 17.48 8.54 -2.03
CA ILE A 2 17.88 8.99 -3.37
C ILE A 2 17.77 7.80 -4.32
N GLU A 3 17.10 7.99 -5.47
CA GLU A 3 16.94 6.98 -6.51
C GLU A 3 17.92 7.26 -7.66
N SER A 4 18.91 6.38 -7.83
CA SER A 4 20.00 6.57 -8.79
C SER A 4 19.76 5.89 -10.14
N ILE A 5 18.84 4.92 -10.21
CA ILE A 5 18.64 4.08 -11.39
C ILE A 5 17.40 4.52 -12.17
N PHE A 6 16.29 4.79 -11.49
CA PHE A 6 15.00 5.04 -12.14
C PHE A 6 14.40 6.39 -11.72
N GLU A 7 14.57 7.44 -12.53
CA GLU A 7 14.12 8.81 -12.21
C GLU A 7 12.63 8.91 -11.80
N ASN A 8 11.76 8.03 -12.31
CA ASN A 8 10.31 8.10 -12.13
C ASN A 8 9.73 7.02 -11.19
N ARG A 9 10.54 6.48 -10.26
CA ARG A 9 10.09 5.37 -9.38
C ARG A 9 9.27 5.80 -8.16
N PHE A 10 8.89 7.06 -8.05
CA PHE A 10 8.21 7.60 -6.87
C PHE A 10 6.68 7.66 -6.97
N ARG A 11 6.06 7.02 -7.97
CA ARG A 11 4.60 7.08 -8.17
C ARG A 11 3.77 6.65 -6.97
N TYR A 12 4.27 5.69 -6.18
CA TYR A 12 3.58 5.19 -4.98
C TYR A 12 3.58 6.18 -3.81
N ILE A 13 4.39 7.25 -3.87
CA ILE A 13 4.45 8.26 -2.81
C ILE A 13 3.12 8.99 -2.70
N ASP A 14 2.42 9.24 -3.80
CA ASP A 14 1.13 9.92 -3.79
C ASP A 14 0.09 9.11 -3.00
N GLU A 15 0.12 7.78 -3.12
CA GLU A 15 -0.74 6.88 -2.34
C GLU A 15 -0.38 6.90 -0.84
N LEU A 16 0.91 6.94 -0.48
CA LEU A 16 1.32 7.12 0.92
C LEU A 16 0.90 8.47 1.48
N VAL A 17 0.97 9.53 0.66
CA VAL A 17 0.53 10.88 1.05
C VAL A 17 -0.99 10.91 1.29
N LYS A 18 -1.79 10.17 0.50
CA LYS A 18 -3.23 9.98 0.79
C LYS A 18 -3.48 9.33 2.16
N MET A 19 -2.60 8.41 2.58
CA MET A 19 -2.64 7.81 3.92
C MET A 19 -2.15 8.75 5.03
N GLY A 20 -1.73 9.98 4.71
CA GLY A 20 -1.22 10.97 5.67
C GLY A 20 0.29 10.94 5.87
N ALA A 21 1.05 10.21 5.05
CA ALA A 21 2.51 10.26 5.12
C ALA A 21 3.05 11.65 4.74
N ARG A 22 4.11 12.08 5.41
CA ARG A 22 4.78 13.35 5.10
C ARG A 22 6.05 13.11 4.28
N ILE A 23 5.89 13.13 2.97
CA ILE A 23 6.97 12.87 2.01
C ILE A 23 7.02 14.00 0.99
N LYS A 24 8.21 14.52 0.71
CA LYS A 24 8.46 15.52 -0.34
C LYS A 24 9.44 14.96 -1.35
N VAL A 25 9.09 15.03 -2.64
CA VAL A 25 9.93 14.57 -3.75
C VAL A 25 10.50 15.77 -4.51
N GLU A 26 11.80 15.77 -4.70
CA GLU A 26 12.55 16.77 -5.48
C GLU A 26 13.48 16.02 -6.44
N GLY A 27 13.04 15.88 -7.69
CA GLY A 27 13.74 15.08 -8.71
C GLY A 27 13.90 13.63 -8.27
N ARG A 28 15.15 13.20 -8.09
CA ARG A 28 15.52 11.83 -7.65
C ARG A 28 15.51 11.64 -6.13
N THR A 29 15.21 12.68 -5.36
CA THR A 29 15.32 12.65 -3.91
C THR A 29 13.94 12.70 -3.27
N ALA A 30 13.67 11.76 -2.36
CA ALA A 30 12.50 11.78 -1.50
C ALA A 30 12.92 12.02 -0.03
N SER A 31 12.42 13.10 0.55
CA SER A 31 12.60 13.47 1.95
C SER A 31 11.37 13.03 2.74
N ILE A 32 11.58 12.13 3.71
CA ILE A 32 10.52 11.52 4.51
C ILE A 32 10.63 12.04 5.93
N LYS A 33 9.54 12.60 6.46
CA LYS A 33 9.42 12.96 7.87
C LYS A 33 8.44 12.00 8.53
N GLY A 34 8.86 11.36 9.61
CA GLY A 34 8.01 10.46 10.40
C GLY A 34 6.72 11.16 10.85
N VAL A 35 5.65 10.38 10.91
CA VAL A 35 4.32 10.77 11.41
C VAL A 35 3.91 9.78 12.49
N ASP A 36 3.04 10.21 13.40
CA ASP A 36 2.60 9.37 14.52
C ASP A 36 1.80 8.16 14.03
N LYS A 37 1.01 8.35 12.95
CA LYS A 37 0.19 7.30 12.34
C LYS A 37 -0.07 7.55 10.86
N LEU A 38 -0.39 6.47 10.16
CA LEU A 38 -1.07 6.51 8.87
C LEU A 38 -2.57 6.32 9.09
N ASN A 39 -3.40 6.96 8.28
CA ASN A 39 -4.84 6.79 8.29
C ASN A 39 -5.26 5.83 7.19
N ALA A 40 -6.24 5.00 7.50
CA ALA A 40 -6.80 4.11 6.52
C ALA A 40 -7.50 4.85 5.38
N THR A 41 -7.29 4.35 4.16
CA THR A 41 -7.89 4.90 2.94
C THR A 41 -7.83 3.86 1.83
N GLU A 42 -8.37 4.21 0.68
CA GLU A 42 -8.22 3.44 -0.55
C GLU A 42 -6.94 3.86 -1.28
N VAL A 43 -6.09 2.89 -1.61
CA VAL A 43 -4.82 3.09 -2.33
C VAL A 43 -4.69 2.16 -3.52
N LYS A 44 -3.78 2.49 -4.44
CA LYS A 44 -3.54 1.70 -5.67
C LYS A 44 -2.13 1.15 -5.72
N ALA A 45 -1.99 -0.10 -6.14
CA ALA A 45 -0.68 -0.67 -6.46
C ALA A 45 -0.18 -0.13 -7.81
N THR A 46 0.78 0.80 -7.82
CA THR A 46 1.28 1.40 -9.08
C THR A 46 2.28 0.52 -9.84
N ASP A 47 2.92 -0.40 -9.14
CA ASP A 47 3.85 -1.39 -9.69
C ASP A 47 4.01 -2.57 -8.72
N LEU A 48 4.85 -3.55 -9.11
CA LEU A 48 5.06 -4.76 -8.32
C LEU A 48 5.56 -4.49 -6.90
N ARG A 49 6.61 -3.68 -6.74
CA ARG A 49 7.23 -3.44 -5.42
C ARG A 49 6.49 -2.36 -4.65
N ALA A 50 5.98 -1.35 -5.35
CA ALA A 50 5.08 -0.36 -4.77
C ALA A 50 3.84 -1.01 -4.17
N GLY A 51 3.23 -1.97 -4.86
CA GLY A 51 2.06 -2.67 -4.34
C GLY A 51 2.34 -3.42 -3.04
N ALA A 52 3.48 -4.12 -2.94
CA ALA A 52 3.90 -4.74 -1.68
C ALA A 52 4.14 -3.69 -0.57
N ALA A 53 4.71 -2.53 -0.91
CA ALA A 53 4.85 -1.42 0.02
C ALA A 53 3.48 -0.87 0.50
N MET A 54 2.47 -0.81 -0.39
CA MET A 54 1.11 -0.39 -0.02
C MET A 54 0.47 -1.38 0.95
N VAL A 55 0.62 -2.69 0.74
CA VAL A 55 0.12 -3.70 1.68
C VAL A 55 0.69 -3.46 3.09
N VAL A 56 2.01 -3.24 3.19
CA VAL A 56 2.66 -2.97 4.48
C VAL A 56 2.17 -1.65 5.08
N ALA A 57 2.02 -0.59 4.28
CA ALA A 57 1.50 0.68 4.75
C ALA A 57 0.06 0.57 5.29
N CYS A 58 -0.81 -0.17 4.60
CA CYS A 58 -2.18 -0.45 5.02
C CYS A 58 -2.24 -1.25 6.33
N LEU A 59 -1.36 -2.24 6.49
CA LEU A 59 -1.27 -3.02 7.73
C LEU A 59 -0.80 -2.18 8.94
N ALA A 60 -0.08 -1.08 8.70
CA ALA A 60 0.37 -0.16 9.74
C ALA A 60 -0.60 1.02 9.98
N ALA A 61 -1.64 1.18 9.16
CA ALA A 61 -2.56 2.30 9.25
C ALA A 61 -3.68 2.06 10.28
N GLU A 62 -4.19 3.13 10.88
CA GLU A 62 -5.36 3.06 11.73
C GLU A 62 -6.65 3.00 10.90
N GLY A 63 -7.38 1.90 11.02
CA GLY A 63 -8.66 1.64 10.35
C GLY A 63 -8.56 0.52 9.31
N VAL A 64 -9.51 0.49 8.37
CA VAL A 64 -9.56 -0.51 7.28
C VAL A 64 -9.20 0.17 5.97
N SER A 65 -8.12 -0.30 5.33
CA SER A 65 -7.67 0.20 4.03
C SER A 65 -7.94 -0.82 2.93
N THR A 66 -8.14 -0.33 1.71
CA THR A 66 -8.28 -1.17 0.52
C THR A 66 -7.13 -0.92 -0.43
N VAL A 67 -6.52 -1.99 -0.96
CA VAL A 67 -5.47 -1.91 -1.99
C VAL A 67 -6.04 -2.42 -3.31
N ASN A 68 -6.13 -1.54 -4.29
CA ASN A 68 -6.59 -1.87 -5.63
C ASN A 68 -5.43 -2.20 -6.58
N ASP A 69 -5.77 -2.65 -7.79
CA ASP A 69 -4.83 -3.00 -8.87
C ASP A 69 -3.85 -4.11 -8.46
N ILE A 70 -4.33 -5.08 -7.67
CA ILE A 70 -3.53 -6.17 -7.07
C ILE A 70 -2.81 -7.03 -8.12
N TYR A 71 -3.28 -7.06 -9.37
CA TYR A 71 -2.58 -7.74 -10.46
C TYR A 71 -1.11 -7.29 -10.60
N HIS A 72 -0.76 -6.07 -10.17
CA HIS A 72 0.62 -5.62 -10.12
C HIS A 72 1.48 -6.42 -9.14
N ILE A 73 0.92 -6.73 -7.96
CA ILE A 73 1.55 -7.47 -6.85
C ILE A 73 1.70 -8.94 -7.21
N ASP A 74 0.66 -9.52 -7.81
CA ASP A 74 0.61 -10.95 -8.16
C ASP A 74 1.71 -11.38 -9.14
N ARG A 75 2.25 -10.43 -9.93
CA ARG A 75 3.38 -10.68 -10.85
C ARG A 75 4.67 -11.10 -10.15
N GLY A 76 4.80 -10.91 -8.83
CA GLY A 76 6.02 -11.27 -8.11
C GLY A 76 5.84 -11.65 -6.64
N TYR A 77 4.62 -11.56 -6.11
CA TYR A 77 4.28 -12.07 -4.79
C TYR A 77 3.08 -13.00 -4.87
N GLU A 78 3.36 -14.30 -4.88
CA GLU A 78 2.34 -15.33 -4.84
C GLU A 78 1.61 -15.33 -3.49
N PHE A 79 0.27 -15.25 -3.53
CA PHE A 79 -0.63 -15.30 -2.37
C PHE A 79 -0.13 -14.46 -1.18
N ILE A 80 0.18 -13.20 -1.43
CA ILE A 80 0.80 -12.31 -0.43
C ILE A 80 -0.08 -12.18 0.82
N GLU A 81 -1.40 -12.14 0.64
CA GLU A 81 -2.37 -12.09 1.73
C GLU A 81 -2.26 -13.30 2.66
N ASN A 82 -2.10 -14.51 2.11
CA ASN A 82 -1.95 -15.73 2.91
C ASN A 82 -0.66 -15.71 3.75
N LYS A 83 0.43 -15.19 3.18
CA LYS A 83 1.70 -15.07 3.89
C LYS A 83 1.60 -14.11 5.07
N PHE A 84 0.96 -12.97 4.89
CA PHE A 84 0.73 -12.01 5.97
C PHE A 84 -0.30 -12.53 7.01
N MET A 85 -1.36 -13.21 6.58
CA MET A 85 -2.30 -13.87 7.50
C MET A 85 -1.61 -14.90 8.38
N ASN A 86 -0.70 -15.70 7.82
CA ASN A 86 0.10 -16.67 8.59
C ASN A 86 1.03 -16.01 9.62
N LEU A 87 1.35 -14.72 9.45
CA LEU A 87 2.08 -13.90 10.42
C LEU A 87 1.16 -13.18 11.42
N GLY A 88 -0.15 -13.39 11.35
CA GLY A 88 -1.16 -12.77 12.23
C GLY A 88 -1.74 -11.46 11.70
N ALA A 89 -1.47 -11.08 10.45
CA ALA A 89 -2.05 -9.87 9.86
C ALA A 89 -3.56 -10.05 9.61
N LYS A 90 -4.32 -8.98 9.85
CA LYS A 90 -5.74 -8.90 9.47
C LYS A 90 -5.85 -8.36 8.05
N ILE A 91 -5.80 -9.26 7.08
CA ILE A 91 -5.86 -8.95 5.65
C ILE A 91 -6.69 -10.01 4.94
N ARG A 92 -7.43 -9.61 3.90
CA ARG A 92 -8.17 -10.53 3.04
C ARG A 92 -8.14 -9.99 1.61
N ARG A 93 -8.18 -10.90 0.64
CA ARG A 93 -8.46 -10.57 -0.76
C ARG A 93 -9.95 -10.70 -1.02
N VAL A 94 -10.51 -9.68 -1.67
CA VAL A 94 -11.92 -9.63 -2.09
C VAL A 94 -11.98 -9.46 -3.61
N GLU A 95 -12.97 -10.04 -4.26
CA GLU A 95 -13.09 -10.04 -5.73
C GLU A 95 -13.90 -8.83 -6.26
N ASP A 96 -14.82 -8.31 -5.45
CA ASP A 96 -15.73 -7.22 -5.83
C ASP A 96 -16.11 -6.33 -4.63
N GLU A 97 -16.74 -5.19 -4.94
CA GLU A 97 -17.24 -4.24 -3.93
C GLU A 97 -18.30 -4.86 -3.01
N GLU A 98 -19.12 -5.79 -3.50
CA GLU A 98 -20.17 -6.43 -2.72
C GLU A 98 -19.57 -7.29 -1.60
N SER A 99 -18.54 -8.07 -1.93
CA SER A 99 -17.73 -8.85 -0.99
C SER A 99 -17.01 -7.95 0.00
N LEU A 100 -16.46 -6.82 -0.46
CA LEU A 100 -15.81 -5.82 0.40
C LEU A 100 -16.79 -5.27 1.45
N ILE A 101 -17.99 -4.85 1.03
CA ILE A 101 -19.01 -4.28 1.92
C ILE A 101 -19.42 -5.31 2.97
N LYS A 102 -19.68 -6.55 2.55
CA LYS A 102 -20.04 -7.63 3.47
C LYS A 102 -18.94 -7.85 4.52
N ASP A 103 -17.69 -7.82 4.11
CA ASP A 103 -16.56 -8.04 5.00
C ASP A 103 -16.31 -6.91 5.99
N ILE A 104 -16.62 -5.66 5.65
CA ILE A 104 -16.49 -4.51 6.56
C ILE A 104 -17.63 -4.51 7.59
N LEU A 105 -18.81 -4.98 7.22
CA LEU A 105 -20.02 -4.94 8.05
C LEU A 105 -20.18 -6.14 8.99
N THR A 106 -19.35 -7.18 8.87
CA THR A 106 -19.44 -8.42 9.67
C THR A 106 -18.23 -8.56 10.60
#